data_AF-A0A2H6AFG3-F1
#
_entry.id   AF-A0A2H6AFG3-F1
#
_cell.length_a   1.000
_cell.length_b   1.000
_cell.length_c   1.000
_cell.angle_alpha   90.00
_cell.angle_beta   90.00
_cell.angle_gamma   90.00
#
_symmetry.space_group_name_H-M   'P 1'
#
loop_
_entity.id
_entity.type
_entity.pdbx_description
1 polymer ?
#
loop_
_entity_poly.entity_id
_entity_poly.type
_entity_poly.pdbx_seq_one_letter_code
_entity_poly.pdbx_strand_id
1 'polypeptide(L)'
;MLGGIFFPTVFSYARFAVKETPDCYEITITSRQGPTLELAAKRVSSWPGDSAFESLEEASAFFERGAVGYSPGTRPGQYYGVELQCQRWQVEPLQIVRLACTFFDKMAHGSAATITPDCALVMRQIAHTWERVPALCCSGLGRQEWTDRVRT
;
A
#
# COMPACT_ATOMS: atom_id res chain seq x y z
N MET A 1 -4.60 -6.70 -19.82
CA MET A 1 -5.23 -6.29 -18.55
C MET A 1 -6.27 -5.21 -18.85
N LEU A 2 -7.56 -5.52 -18.68
CA LEU A 2 -8.67 -4.58 -18.75
C LEU A 2 -9.08 -4.23 -17.30
N GLY A 3 -8.29 -3.40 -16.62
CA GLY A 3 -8.53 -3.01 -15.22
C GLY A 3 -9.24 -1.66 -15.03
N GLY A 4 -9.30 -0.84 -16.09
CA GLY A 4 -9.77 0.55 -15.98
C GLY A 4 -11.29 0.74 -15.89
N ILE A 5 -12.09 -0.30 -16.15
CA ILE A 5 -13.57 -0.18 -16.21
C ILE A 5 -14.21 -0.59 -14.88
N PHE A 6 -13.56 -1.42 -14.06
CA PHE A 6 -14.15 -1.96 -12.83
C PHE A 6 -14.00 -1.06 -11.61
N PHE A 7 -13.11 -0.06 -11.64
CA PHE A 7 -12.85 0.85 -10.52
C PHE A 7 -12.81 2.31 -11.01
N PRO A 8 -13.96 3.02 -11.01
CA PRO A 8 -14.03 4.41 -11.43
C PRO A 8 -13.45 5.29 -10.33
N THR A 9 -12.13 5.32 -10.22
CA THR A 9 -11.41 6.21 -9.33
C THR A 9 -10.72 7.30 -10.16
N VAL A 10 -10.26 8.36 -9.50
CA VAL A 10 -9.46 9.41 -10.13
C VAL A 10 -8.00 8.92 -10.25
N PHE A 11 -7.76 7.88 -11.05
CA PHE A 11 -6.39 7.45 -11.33
C PHE A 11 -5.75 8.40 -12.33
N SER A 12 -4.60 8.96 -11.96
CA SER A 12 -3.71 9.60 -12.92
C SER A 12 -2.93 8.52 -13.69
N TYR A 13 -2.62 8.77 -14.96
CA TYR A 13 -1.82 7.85 -15.76
C TYR A 13 -0.45 7.62 -15.11
N ALA A 14 -0.15 6.36 -14.80
CA ALA A 14 1.14 5.89 -14.33
C ALA A 14 1.61 4.73 -15.21
N ARG A 15 2.91 4.70 -15.50
CA ARG A 15 3.57 3.58 -16.17
C ARG A 15 4.21 2.70 -15.12
N PHE A 16 3.94 1.40 -15.23
CA PHE A 16 4.55 0.36 -14.41
C PHE A 16 5.56 -0.39 -15.26
N ALA A 17 6.80 -0.48 -14.78
CA ALA A 17 7.80 -1.39 -15.31
C ALA A 17 8.10 -2.42 -14.23
N VAL A 18 7.85 -3.69 -14.53
CA VAL A 18 8.02 -4.80 -13.59
C VAL A 18 8.99 -5.80 -14.21
N LYS A 19 10.01 -6.19 -13.45
CA LYS A 19 10.83 -7.37 -13.73
C LYS A 19 10.72 -8.30 -12.54
N GLU A 20 10.31 -9.52 -12.81
CA GLU A 20 10.10 -10.52 -11.77
C GLU A 20 10.78 -11.82 -12.20
N THR A 21 11.48 -12.43 -11.24
CA THR A 21 11.90 -13.82 -11.27
C THR A 21 11.31 -14.52 -10.05
N PRO A 22 11.47 -15.85 -9.88
CA PRO A 22 10.99 -16.53 -8.68
C PRO A 22 11.51 -15.97 -7.35
N ASP A 23 12.64 -15.25 -7.36
CA ASP A 23 13.34 -14.79 -6.16
C ASP A 23 13.65 -13.29 -6.15
N CYS A 24 13.50 -12.59 -7.28
CA CYS A 24 13.85 -11.17 -7.40
C CYS A 24 12.68 -10.38 -7.98
N TYR A 25 12.44 -9.20 -7.41
CA TYR A 25 11.33 -8.32 -7.77
C TYR A 25 11.86 -6.91 -7.96
N GLU A 26 11.69 -6.35 -9.16
CA GLU A 26 11.97 -4.95 -9.44
C GLU A 26 10.70 -4.29 -9.98
N ILE A 27 10.28 -3.21 -9.32
CA ILE A 27 9.10 -2.44 -9.68
C ILE A 27 9.49 -0.97 -9.78
N THR A 28 9.17 -0.36 -10.92
CA THR A 28 9.26 1.08 -11.11
C THR A 28 7.89 1.63 -11.50
N ILE A 29 7.42 2.61 -10.74
CA ILE A 29 6.19 3.36 -11.03
C ILE A 29 6.58 4.77 -11.43
N THR A 30 6.22 5.16 -12.66
CA THR A 30 6.49 6.49 -13.21
C THR A 30 5.17 7.21 -13.45
N SER A 31 4.99 8.38 -12.84
CA SER A 31 3.89 9.29 -13.16
C SER A 31 4.29 10.23 -14.31
N ARG A 32 3.37 11.09 -14.76
CA ARG A 32 3.70 12.16 -15.72
C ARG A 32 4.80 13.11 -15.25
N GLN A 33 5.01 13.22 -13.93
CA GLN A 33 6.01 14.12 -13.34
C GLN A 33 7.36 13.42 -13.09
N GLY A 34 7.51 12.14 -13.45
CA GLY A 34 8.72 11.36 -13.24
C GLY A 34 8.51 10.14 -12.33
N PRO A 35 9.60 9.44 -11.94
CA PRO A 35 9.56 8.31 -11.04
C PRO A 35 8.89 8.66 -9.71
N THR A 36 8.04 7.77 -9.23
CA THR A 36 7.31 7.92 -7.97
C THR A 36 7.64 6.83 -6.96
N LEU A 37 7.97 5.64 -7.46
CA LEU A 37 8.42 4.52 -6.66
C LEU A 37 9.44 3.71 -7.48
N GLU A 38 10.53 3.34 -6.85
CA GLU A 38 11.43 2.28 -7.27
C GLU A 38 11.63 1.31 -6.12
N LEU A 39 11.33 0.04 -6.35
CA LEU A 39 11.51 -1.04 -5.40
C LEU A 39 12.34 -2.14 -6.06
N ALA A 40 13.39 -2.60 -5.37
CA ALA A 40 14.05 -3.85 -5.66
C ALA A 40 14.06 -4.70 -4.38
N ALA A 41 13.58 -5.94 -4.47
CA ALA A 41 13.49 -6.83 -3.33
C ALA A 41 13.82 -8.27 -3.74
N LYS A 42 14.27 -9.06 -2.76
CA LYS A 42 14.64 -10.47 -2.95
C LYS A 42 13.94 -11.34 -1.93
N ARG A 43 13.55 -12.54 -2.33
CA ARG A 43 12.96 -13.52 -1.40
C ARG A 43 14.01 -13.99 -0.39
N VAL A 44 13.59 -14.09 0.86
CA VAL A 44 14.38 -14.63 1.95
C VAL A 44 13.62 -15.75 2.65
N SER A 45 14.33 -16.62 3.36
CA SER A 45 13.73 -17.72 4.12
C SER A 45 13.48 -17.40 5.60
N SER A 46 14.04 -16.30 6.09
CA SER A 46 13.95 -15.88 7.49
C SER A 46 13.30 -14.51 7.60
N TRP A 47 12.51 -14.31 8.65
CA TRP A 47 11.93 -13.02 9.00
C TRP A 47 13.03 -12.02 9.44
N PRO A 48 12.98 -10.74 9.03
CA PRO A 48 13.88 -9.71 9.54
C PRO A 48 13.66 -9.50 11.04
N GLY A 49 14.74 -9.59 11.83
CA GLY A 49 14.68 -9.42 13.29
C GLY A 49 14.51 -7.98 13.76
N ASP A 50 14.57 -7.01 12.85
CA ASP A 50 14.41 -5.57 13.08
C ASP A 50 13.03 -5.04 12.65
N SER A 51 12.10 -5.91 12.26
CA SER A 51 10.70 -5.53 12.01
C SER A 51 9.97 -5.23 13.33
N ALA A 52 8.97 -4.37 13.23
CA ALA A 52 7.98 -4.09 14.26
C ALA A 52 7.07 -5.29 14.56
N PHE A 53 7.04 -6.30 13.68
CA PHE A 53 6.37 -7.58 13.92
C PHE A 53 7.37 -8.62 14.41
N GLU A 54 6.99 -9.38 15.43
CA GLU A 54 7.81 -10.44 16.04
C GLU A 54 8.06 -11.62 15.07
N SER A 55 7.15 -11.83 14.11
CA SER A 55 7.22 -12.97 13.19
C SER A 55 6.51 -12.71 11.84
N LEU A 56 6.81 -13.56 10.86
CA LEU A 56 6.10 -13.59 9.58
C LEU A 56 4.61 -13.87 9.80
N GLU A 57 4.26 -14.75 10.73
CA GLU A 57 2.90 -15.13 11.06
C GLU A 57 2.12 -13.94 11.62
N GLU A 58 2.73 -13.14 12.51
CA GLU A 58 2.11 -11.93 13.05
C GLU A 58 1.88 -10.88 11.95
N ALA A 59 2.91 -10.59 11.14
CA ALA A 59 2.78 -9.67 10.01
C ALA A 59 1.70 -10.15 9.03
N SER A 60 1.72 -11.44 8.69
CA SER A 60 0.73 -12.08 7.82
C SER A 60 -0.69 -11.88 8.36
N ALA A 61 -0.93 -12.16 9.64
CA ALA A 61 -2.24 -11.99 10.26
C ALA A 61 -2.67 -10.52 10.32
N PHE A 62 -1.72 -9.59 10.51
CA PHE A 62 -2.00 -8.16 10.45
C PHE A 62 -2.48 -7.73 9.06
N PHE A 63 -1.76 -8.11 8.00
CA PHE A 63 -2.11 -7.72 6.63
C PHE A 63 -3.35 -8.43 6.10
N GLU A 64 -3.63 -9.66 6.55
CA GLU A 64 -4.88 -10.38 6.21
C GLU A 64 -6.12 -9.61 6.67
N ARG A 65 -6.08 -9.02 7.87
CA ARG A 65 -7.17 -8.16 8.38
C ARG A 65 -7.31 -6.83 7.61
N GLY A 66 -6.30 -6.46 6.83
CA GLY A 66 -6.25 -5.25 6.01
C GLY A 66 -6.67 -5.47 4.56
N ALA A 67 -7.37 -6.56 4.24
CA ALA A 67 -7.73 -6.93 2.86
C ALA A 67 -8.63 -5.92 2.13
N VAL A 68 -9.29 -5.00 2.86
CA VAL A 68 -10.16 -3.98 2.29
C VAL A 68 -9.40 -2.65 2.09
N GLY A 69 -9.32 -2.21 0.84
CA GLY A 69 -8.77 -0.91 0.45
C GLY A 69 -9.83 0.06 -0.04
N TYR A 70 -9.70 1.35 0.31
CA TYR A 70 -10.59 2.40 -0.15
C TYR A 70 -9.84 3.44 -0.99
N SER A 71 -10.55 4.01 -1.97
CA SER A 71 -10.03 5.04 -2.87
C SER A 71 -11.04 6.17 -3.05
N PRO A 72 -10.61 7.41 -3.34
CA PRO A 72 -11.54 8.51 -3.59
C PRO A 72 -12.54 8.18 -4.70
N GLY A 73 -13.82 8.39 -4.38
CA GLY A 73 -14.91 8.24 -5.34
C GLY A 73 -15.10 9.48 -6.21
N THR A 74 -16.17 9.49 -7.00
CA THR A 74 -16.50 10.58 -7.93
C THR A 74 -17.08 11.82 -7.23
N ARG A 75 -17.47 11.70 -5.96
CA ARG A 75 -18.08 12.78 -5.17
C ARG A 75 -17.24 13.03 -3.90
N PRO A 76 -17.16 14.29 -3.42
CA PRO A 76 -16.54 14.59 -2.14
C PRO A 76 -17.16 13.77 -1.01
N GLY A 77 -16.32 13.19 -0.13
CA GLY A 77 -16.77 12.36 0.99
C GLY A 77 -17.25 10.96 0.60
N GLN A 78 -17.17 10.57 -0.68
CA GLN A 78 -17.44 9.20 -1.13
C GLN A 78 -16.12 8.46 -1.41
N TYR A 79 -16.04 7.21 -0.97
CA TYR A 79 -14.88 6.35 -1.19
C TYR A 79 -15.34 4.99 -1.72
N TYR A 80 -14.74 4.55 -2.83
CA TYR A 80 -14.98 3.21 -3.38
C TYR A 80 -14.06 2.21 -2.71
N GLY A 81 -14.66 1.17 -2.16
CA GLY A 81 -13.95 0.08 -1.51
C GLY A 81 -13.79 -1.13 -2.43
N VAL A 82 -12.65 -1.80 -2.28
CA VAL A 82 -12.35 -3.10 -2.89
C VAL A 82 -11.78 -4.00 -1.81
N GLU A 83 -12.11 -5.28 -1.86
CA GLU A 83 -11.57 -6.29 -0.95
C GLU A 83 -10.81 -7.35 -1.74
N LEU A 84 -9.62 -7.69 -1.25
CA LEU A 84 -8.86 -8.83 -1.71
C LEU A 84 -9.39 -10.09 -1.03
N GLN A 85 -10.12 -10.93 -1.78
CA GLN A 85 -10.60 -12.21 -1.30
C GLN A 85 -9.62 -13.30 -1.73
N CYS A 86 -9.05 -14.03 -0.77
CA CYS A 86 -8.15 -15.15 -1.01
C CYS A 86 -8.72 -16.43 -0.41
N GLN A 87 -8.75 -17.53 -1.18
CA GLN A 87 -9.14 -18.84 -0.63
C GLN A 87 -8.16 -19.34 0.43
N ARG A 88 -6.89 -18.96 0.28
CA ARG A 88 -5.82 -19.23 1.22
C ARG A 88 -4.92 -18.02 1.29
N TRP A 89 -4.88 -17.36 2.45
CA TRP A 89 -3.92 -16.32 2.72
C TRP A 89 -2.55 -16.94 3.01
N GLN A 90 -1.53 -16.51 2.27
CA GLN A 90 -0.15 -16.94 2.48
C GLN A 90 0.80 -15.87 1.94
N VAL A 91 1.83 -15.55 2.71
CA VAL A 91 2.87 -14.60 2.34
C VAL A 91 4.25 -15.22 2.52
N GLU A 92 5.20 -14.76 1.72
CA GLU A 92 6.63 -15.03 1.86
C GLU A 92 7.38 -13.71 2.13
N PRO A 93 8.42 -13.71 2.98
CA PRO A 93 9.15 -12.49 3.28
C PRO A 93 10.10 -12.11 2.15
N LEU A 94 10.22 -10.80 1.94
CA LEU A 94 11.20 -10.20 1.05
C LEU A 94 12.17 -9.32 1.83
N GLN A 95 13.46 -9.41 1.49
CA GLN A 95 14.44 -8.41 1.83
C GLN A 95 14.39 -7.27 0.80
N ILE A 96 14.15 -6.05 1.28
CA ILE A 96 14.24 -4.85 0.45
C ILE A 96 15.72 -4.55 0.19
N VAL A 97 16.11 -4.56 -1.09
CA VAL A 97 17.48 -4.22 -1.54
C VAL A 97 17.59 -2.74 -1.88
N ARG A 98 16.52 -2.17 -2.46
CA ARG A 98 16.43 -0.75 -2.79
C ARG A 98 14.99 -0.28 -2.68
N LEU A 99 14.78 0.87 -2.04
CA LEU A 99 13.50 1.57 -2.05
C LEU A 99 13.77 3.06 -2.23
N ALA A 100 13.15 3.67 -3.24
CA ALA A 100 13.08 5.11 -3.41
C ALA A 100 11.61 5.48 -3.66
N CYS A 101 11.07 6.44 -2.92
CA CYS A 101 9.69 6.84 -3.06
C CYS A 101 9.51 8.33 -2.77
N THR A 102 9.04 9.07 -3.77
CA THR A 102 8.91 10.53 -3.67
C THR A 102 7.89 10.96 -2.62
N PHE A 103 6.96 10.08 -2.23
CA PHE A 103 6.05 10.32 -1.11
C PHE A 103 6.80 10.32 0.23
N PHE A 104 7.64 9.32 0.48
CA PHE A 104 8.45 9.25 1.69
C PHE A 104 9.50 10.37 1.73
N ASP A 105 10.13 10.68 0.60
CA ASP A 105 11.08 11.79 0.51
C ASP A 105 10.43 13.11 0.94
N LYS A 106 9.23 13.41 0.42
CA LYS A 106 8.46 14.62 0.78
C LYS A 106 8.05 14.65 2.24
N MET A 107 7.65 13.51 2.83
CA MET A 107 7.36 13.46 4.27
C MET A 107 8.61 13.70 5.12
N ALA A 108 9.75 13.12 4.72
CA ALA A 108 11.01 13.31 5.41
C ALA A 108 11.50 14.76 5.32
N HIS A 109 11.30 15.47 4.20
CA HIS A 109 11.70 16.88 4.07
C HIS A 109 11.02 17.84 5.07
N GLY A 110 9.92 17.44 5.70
CA GLY A 110 9.22 18.23 6.73
C GLY A 110 9.63 17.93 8.18
N SER A 111 10.51 16.96 8.43
CA SER A 111 10.90 16.54 9.79
C SER A 111 12.36 16.10 9.84
N ALA A 112 12.98 16.09 11.02
CA ALA A 112 14.30 15.47 11.21
C ALA A 112 14.25 13.92 11.19
N ALA A 113 13.08 13.33 10.93
CA ALA A 113 12.87 11.89 11.00
C ALA A 113 13.25 11.20 9.68
N THR A 114 14.00 10.11 9.79
CA THR A 114 14.22 9.18 8.69
C THR A 114 13.06 8.20 8.62
N ILE A 115 12.55 7.94 7.41
CA ILE A 115 11.54 6.90 7.16
C ILE A 115 12.26 5.64 6.71
N THR A 116 12.14 4.58 7.50
CA THR A 116 12.69 3.26 7.17
C THR A 116 11.54 2.31 6.89
N PRO A 117 11.54 1.58 5.76
CA PRO A 117 10.54 0.54 5.53
C PRO A 117 10.73 -0.59 6.55
N ASP A 118 9.63 -1.06 7.12
CA ASP A 118 9.64 -2.10 8.16
C ASP A 118 9.92 -3.50 7.58
N CYS A 119 9.04 -3.96 6.69
CA CYS A 119 9.13 -5.26 6.05
C CYS A 119 8.53 -5.23 4.64
N ALA A 120 8.79 -6.29 3.86
CA ALA A 120 8.14 -6.53 2.58
C ALA A 120 7.67 -7.98 2.49
N LEU A 121 6.50 -8.17 1.88
CA LEU A 121 5.84 -9.46 1.76
C LEU A 121 5.42 -9.69 0.30
N VAL A 122 5.41 -10.94 -0.13
CA VAL A 122 4.90 -11.35 -1.45
C VAL A 122 3.89 -12.48 -1.31
N MET A 123 2.82 -12.40 -2.11
CA MET A 123 1.83 -13.46 -2.28
C MET A 123 2.06 -14.11 -3.64
N ARG A 124 2.24 -15.43 -3.68
CA ARG A 124 2.60 -16.16 -4.91
C ARG A 124 1.69 -17.35 -5.12
N GLN A 125 1.23 -17.52 -6.36
CA GLN A 125 0.40 -18.67 -6.77
C GLN A 125 -0.87 -18.83 -5.90
N ILE A 126 -1.51 -17.70 -5.55
CA ILE A 126 -2.72 -17.68 -4.72
C ILE A 126 -3.94 -17.41 -5.60
N ALA A 127 -4.96 -18.28 -5.47
CA ALA A 127 -6.27 -18.04 -6.04
C ALA A 127 -6.95 -16.89 -5.29
N HIS A 128 -7.26 -15.81 -6.00
CA HIS A 128 -7.83 -14.60 -5.42
C HIS A 128 -8.80 -13.90 -6.36
N THR A 129 -9.71 -13.12 -5.77
CA THR A 129 -10.62 -12.22 -6.47
C THR A 129 -10.55 -10.83 -5.82
N TRP A 130 -10.91 -9.81 -6.61
CA TRP A 130 -11.11 -8.46 -6.10
C TRP A 130 -12.60 -8.16 -6.17
N GLU A 131 -13.22 -8.01 -5.00
CA GLU A 131 -14.65 -7.77 -4.90
C GLU A 131 -14.92 -6.34 -4.47
N ARG A 132 -16.01 -5.76 -4.98
CA ARG A 132 -16.41 -4.42 -4.55
C ARG A 132 -17.10 -4.54 -3.21
N VAL A 133 -16.68 -3.72 -2.26
CA VAL A 133 -17.42 -3.55 -1.00
C VAL A 133 -18.26 -2.27 -1.06
N PRO A 134 -19.28 -2.12 -0.18
CA PRO A 134 -20.07 -0.91 -0.12
C PRO A 134 -19.21 0.35 -0.04
N ALA A 135 -19.60 1.39 -0.78
CA ALA A 135 -18.91 2.66 -0.73
C ALA A 135 -19.04 3.28 0.67
N LEU A 136 -17.94 3.81 1.20
CA LEU A 136 -17.99 4.64 2.40
C LEU A 136 -18.43 6.05 1.99
N CYS A 137 -19.53 6.52 2.57
CA CYS A 137 -20.04 7.86 2.39
C CYS A 137 -19.98 8.59 3.72
N CYS A 138 -19.00 9.48 3.86
CA CYS A 138 -18.94 10.40 4.99
C CYS A 138 -19.96 11.52 4.75
N SER A 139 -21.13 11.43 5.37
CA SER A 139 -22.07 12.55 5.41
C SER A 139 -21.48 13.65 6.30
N GLY A 140 -20.87 14.67 5.68
CA GLY A 140 -20.57 15.97 6.27
C GLY A 140 -20.07 15.93 7.73
N LEU A 141 -18.85 15.45 7.98
CA LEU A 141 -18.08 16.04 9.07
C LEU A 141 -17.75 17.46 8.61
N GLY A 142 -18.59 18.42 9.01
CA GLY A 142 -18.21 19.83 8.95
C GLY A 142 -16.82 19.99 9.56
N ARG A 143 -16.01 20.90 9.00
CA ARG A 143 -14.76 21.34 9.62
C ARG A 143 -15.04 21.68 11.08
N GLN A 144 -14.78 20.76 12.01
CA GLN A 144 -14.57 21.14 13.38
C GLN A 144 -13.17 21.72 13.39
N GLU A 145 -13.11 23.04 13.32
CA GLU A 145 -11.91 23.80 13.61
C GLU A 145 -11.44 23.34 15.00
N TRP A 146 -10.31 22.63 15.02
CA TRP A 146 -9.61 22.28 16.25
C TRP A 146 -9.11 23.62 16.84
N THR A 147 -9.93 24.25 17.66
CA THR A 147 -9.52 25.41 18.43
C THR A 147 -8.81 24.87 19.67
N ASP A 148 -7.48 24.99 19.66
CA ASP A 148 -6.65 24.77 20.83
C ASP A 148 -7.21 25.58 22.01
N ARG A 149 -7.80 24.89 22.98
CA ARG A 149 -7.94 25.39 24.34
C ARG A 149 -7.05 24.57 25.25
N VAL A 150 -5.75 24.83 25.18
CA VAL A 150 -4.89 24.65 26.33
C VAL A 150 -5.13 25.86 27.24
N ARG A 151 -5.98 25.69 28.26
CA ARG A 151 -5.95 26.59 29.42
C ARG A 151 -4.85 26.09 30.35
N THR A 152 -3.83 26.93 30.52
CA THR A 152 -2.93 26.96 31.69
C THR A 152 -3.70 27.00 32.99
#